data_AF-A0A2S7EUR7-F1
#
_entry.id   AF-A0A2S7EUR7-F1
#
_cell.length_a   1.000
_cell.length_b   1.000
_cell.length_c   1.000
_cell.angle_alpha   90.00
_cell.angle_beta   90.00
_cell.angle_gamma   90.00
#
_symmetry.space_group_name_H-M   'P 1'
#
loop_
_entity.id
_entity.type
_entity.pdbx_description
1 polymer ?
#
loop_
_entity_poly.entity_id
_entity_poly.type
_entity_poly.pdbx_seq_one_letter_code
_entity_poly.pdbx_strand_id
1 'polypeptide(L)'
;MSRTQMTLSLQHDASFDVHRKPTRRDVFLSQMDQVVPWAPLCACIAPFYPKVGASGGRPPVGLERMLRIHFLQQWYALSDPAVEEALYDVPAMRRFVGIDLGREAAPDETTVCKFRHLLEKHGLAEQLFAAINAHLREHGLRLSSGTMVDATIIAA
;
A
#
# COMPACT_ATOMS: atom_id res chain seq x y z
N MET A 1 27.67 -42.17 -14.34
CA MET A 1 27.76 -41.95 -12.88
C MET A 1 28.40 -40.59 -12.65
N SER A 2 27.61 -39.55 -12.35
CA SER A 2 28.13 -38.30 -11.78
C SER A 2 27.11 -37.72 -10.83
N ARG A 3 27.60 -37.50 -9.61
CA ARG A 3 26.91 -37.16 -8.37
C ARG A 3 26.01 -35.92 -8.47
N THR A 4 24.78 -36.13 -8.05
CA THR A 4 23.92 -35.21 -7.28
C THR A 4 24.64 -34.01 -6.69
N GLN A 5 24.28 -32.81 -7.16
CA GLN A 5 24.27 -31.63 -6.29
C GLN A 5 22.81 -31.29 -6.04
N MET A 6 22.33 -31.68 -4.86
CA MET A 6 21.14 -31.07 -4.26
C MET A 6 21.55 -29.67 -3.83
N THR A 7 21.27 -28.68 -4.67
CA THR A 7 21.25 -27.28 -4.23
C THR A 7 20.06 -27.16 -3.27
N LEU A 8 20.36 -27.21 -1.98
CA LEU A 8 19.46 -26.83 -0.91
C LEU A 8 19.20 -25.32 -1.03
N SER A 9 18.30 -24.95 -1.93
CA SER A 9 17.68 -23.63 -1.91
C SER A 9 16.82 -23.57 -0.64
N LEU A 10 17.39 -23.00 0.42
CA LEU A 10 16.66 -22.62 1.63
C LEU A 10 15.52 -21.69 1.22
N GLN A 11 14.33 -22.25 1.04
CA GLN A 11 13.07 -21.52 1.12
C GLN A 11 12.95 -21.02 2.57
N HIS A 12 13.48 -19.83 2.86
CA HIS A 12 13.23 -19.14 4.11
C HIS A 12 12.03 -18.20 3.93
N ASP A 13 10.85 -18.80 3.88
CA ASP A 13 9.58 -18.09 4.13
C ASP A 13 8.61 -18.97 4.94
N ALA A 14 9.15 -19.93 5.69
CA ALA A 14 8.37 -20.80 6.56
C ALA A 14 8.43 -20.31 8.01
N SER A 15 7.53 -19.36 8.31
CA SER A 15 6.80 -19.24 9.58
C SER A 15 7.59 -19.47 10.89
N PHE A 16 8.32 -18.46 11.36
CA PHE A 16 8.79 -18.40 12.76
C PHE A 16 7.68 -18.17 13.79
N ASP A 17 6.43 -18.06 13.35
CA ASP A 17 5.34 -17.54 14.16
C ASP A 17 4.17 -18.55 14.18
N VAL A 18 4.50 -19.81 14.53
CA VAL A 18 3.56 -20.94 14.63
C VAL A 18 2.40 -20.65 15.59
N HIS A 19 2.59 -19.72 16.54
CA HIS A 19 1.60 -19.29 17.53
C HIS A 19 1.10 -17.86 17.33
N ARG A 20 1.40 -17.23 16.19
CA ARG A 20 1.04 -15.84 15.96
C ARG A 20 -0.47 -15.67 15.92
N LYS A 21 -1.01 -14.95 16.90
CA LYS A 21 -2.39 -14.48 16.83
C LYS A 21 -2.45 -13.26 15.90
N PRO A 22 -3.32 -13.23 14.88
CA PRO A 22 -3.51 -12.03 14.06
C PRO A 22 -3.99 -10.89 14.96
N THR A 23 -3.28 -9.76 14.92
CA THR A 23 -3.66 -8.57 15.69
C THR A 23 -4.86 -7.89 15.03
N ARG A 24 -5.54 -7.00 15.77
CA ARG A 24 -6.61 -6.16 15.18
C ARG A 24 -6.13 -5.39 13.94
N ARG A 25 -4.87 -4.96 13.94
CA ARG A 25 -4.23 -4.29 12.80
C ARG A 25 -4.03 -5.24 11.62
N ASP A 26 -3.56 -6.47 11.85
CA ASP A 26 -3.43 -7.46 10.77
C ASP A 26 -4.78 -7.75 10.13
N VAL A 27 -5.83 -7.92 10.95
CA VAL A 27 -7.20 -8.16 10.45
C VAL A 27 -7.71 -6.97 9.64
N PHE A 28 -7.59 -5.75 10.17
CA PHE A 28 -8.02 -4.54 9.48
C PHE A 28 -7.31 -4.35 8.14
N LEU A 29 -5.98 -4.44 8.12
CA LEU A 29 -5.19 -4.26 6.89
C LEU A 29 -5.49 -5.34 5.86
N SER A 30 -5.70 -6.59 6.29
CA SER A 30 -6.13 -7.67 5.41
C SER A 30 -7.51 -7.41 4.80
N GLN A 31 -8.47 -6.94 5.59
CA GLN A 31 -9.79 -6.56 5.09
C GLN A 31 -9.70 -5.40 4.09
N MET A 32 -8.93 -4.36 4.41
CA MET A 32 -8.77 -3.22 3.51
C MET A 32 -8.05 -3.59 2.21
N ASP A 33 -7.10 -4.53 2.24
CA ASP A 33 -6.45 -5.00 1.02
C ASP A 33 -7.46 -5.66 0.05
N GLN A 34 -8.50 -6.30 0.58
CA GLN A 34 -9.56 -6.92 -0.22
C GLN A 34 -10.65 -5.94 -0.66
N VAL A 35 -10.97 -4.94 0.17
CA VAL A 35 -12.11 -4.03 -0.06
C VAL A 35 -11.71 -2.81 -0.90
N VAL A 36 -10.46 -2.34 -0.81
CA VAL A 36 -10.03 -1.18 -1.57
C VAL A 36 -9.80 -1.58 -3.03
N PRO A 37 -10.39 -0.85 -4.01
CA PRO A 37 -10.25 -1.19 -5.41
C PRO A 37 -8.90 -0.68 -5.95
N TRP A 38 -7.79 -1.33 -5.60
CA TRP A 38 -6.43 -0.84 -5.91
C TRP A 38 -6.18 -0.60 -7.40
N ALA A 39 -6.63 -1.52 -8.26
CA ALA A 39 -6.40 -1.44 -9.70
C ALA A 39 -7.00 -0.18 -10.35
N PRO A 40 -8.30 0.14 -10.18
CA PRO A 40 -8.86 1.37 -10.75
C PRO A 40 -8.29 2.64 -10.09
N LEU A 41 -7.94 2.61 -8.81
CA LEU A 41 -7.26 3.75 -8.17
C LEU A 41 -5.88 3.99 -8.76
N CYS A 42 -5.11 2.93 -9.01
CA CYS A 42 -3.83 3.03 -9.70
C CYS A 42 -4.00 3.55 -11.12
N ALA A 43 -5.05 3.14 -11.84
CA ALA A 43 -5.33 3.61 -13.19
C ALA A 43 -5.55 5.14 -13.24
N CYS A 44 -6.17 5.74 -12.22
CA CYS A 44 -6.31 7.20 -12.11
C CYS A 44 -4.96 7.92 -11.96
N ILE A 45 -4.00 7.32 -11.27
CA ILE A 45 -2.71 7.95 -10.94
C ILE A 45 -1.64 7.66 -12.00
N ALA A 46 -1.72 6.50 -12.66
CA ALA A 46 -0.73 6.01 -13.61
C ALA A 46 -0.31 7.01 -14.72
N PRO A 47 -1.19 7.88 -15.27
CA PRO A 47 -0.79 8.88 -16.25
C PRO A 47 0.23 9.91 -15.74
N PHE A 48 0.23 10.17 -14.44
CA PHE A 48 1.06 11.19 -13.79
C PHE A 48 2.28 10.60 -13.08
N TYR A 49 2.27 9.29 -12.83
CA TYR A 49 3.31 8.62 -12.07
C TYR A 49 4.63 8.53 -12.87
N PRO A 50 5.79 8.79 -12.23
CA PRO A 50 7.08 8.69 -12.90
C PRO A 50 7.29 7.33 -13.55
N LYS A 51 7.76 7.33 -14.79
CA LYS A 51 8.19 6.12 -15.50
C LYS A 51 9.70 6.04 -15.46
N VAL A 52 10.25 4.82 -15.56
CA VAL A 52 11.69 4.63 -15.72
C VAL A 52 12.14 5.41 -16.96
N GLY A 53 12.93 6.45 -16.76
CA GLY A 53 13.45 7.27 -17.86
C GLY A 53 14.49 6.51 -18.67
N ALA A 54 14.65 6.90 -19.95
CA ALA A 54 15.64 6.32 -20.86
C ALA A 54 17.10 6.41 -20.33
N SER A 55 17.37 7.32 -19.39
CA SER A 55 18.69 7.58 -18.82
C SER A 55 19.09 6.68 -17.64
N GLY A 56 18.33 5.63 -17.32
CA GLY A 56 18.79 4.55 -16.43
C GLY A 56 18.92 4.88 -14.93
N GLY A 57 17.99 5.64 -14.37
CA GLY A 57 17.94 5.90 -12.91
C GLY A 57 17.39 4.73 -12.09
N ARG A 58 17.46 4.83 -10.75
CA ARG A 58 16.76 3.90 -9.83
C ARG A 58 15.28 3.89 -10.22
N PRO A 59 14.68 2.71 -10.47
CA PRO A 59 13.27 2.64 -10.81
C PRO A 59 12.45 3.27 -9.67
N PRO A 60 11.39 4.02 -10.00
CA PRO A 60 10.49 4.53 -8.97
C PRO A 60 9.89 3.35 -8.20
N VAL A 61 9.54 3.60 -6.96
CA VAL A 61 8.78 2.64 -6.14
C VAL A 61 7.50 2.27 -6.89
N GLY A 62 7.01 1.03 -6.73
CA GLY A 62 5.76 0.62 -7.39
C GLY A 62 4.58 1.54 -7.02
N LEU A 63 3.78 1.95 -8.00
CA LEU A 63 2.64 2.86 -7.80
C LEU A 63 1.66 2.32 -6.75
N GLU A 64 1.27 1.05 -6.86
CA GLU A 64 0.32 0.44 -5.92
C GLU A 64 0.87 0.39 -4.49
N ARG A 65 2.19 0.24 -4.34
CA ARG A 65 2.88 0.32 -3.04
C ARG A 65 2.81 1.73 -2.47
N MET A 66 3.12 2.75 -3.26
CA MET A 66 3.01 4.15 -2.80
C MET A 66 1.57 4.52 -2.45
N LEU A 67 0.60 4.01 -3.21
CA LEU A 67 -0.82 4.19 -2.91
C LEU A 67 -1.20 3.53 -1.57
N ARG A 68 -0.77 2.29 -1.30
CA ARG A 68 -1.00 1.65 0.00
C ARG A 68 -0.35 2.41 1.16
N ILE A 69 0.87 2.92 0.98
CA ILE A 69 1.54 3.77 1.98
C ILE A 69 0.70 5.02 2.26
N HIS A 70 0.19 5.67 1.21
CA HIS A 70 -0.67 6.84 1.39
C HIS A 70 -1.94 6.49 2.17
N PHE A 71 -2.59 5.36 1.89
CA PHE A 71 -3.75 4.91 2.67
C PHE A 71 -3.41 4.60 4.13
N LEU A 72 -2.22 4.05 4.43
CA LEU A 72 -1.74 3.91 5.81
C LEU A 72 -1.63 5.26 6.52
N GLN A 73 -1.13 6.30 5.83
CA GLN A 73 -1.09 7.66 6.39
C GLN A 73 -2.49 8.15 6.79
N GLN A 74 -3.49 7.89 5.95
CA GLN A 74 -4.86 8.33 6.20
C GLN A 74 -5.54 7.55 7.34
N TRP A 75 -5.44 6.21 7.33
CA TRP A 75 -6.09 5.37 8.34
C TRP A 75 -5.49 5.47 9.74
N TYR A 76 -4.20 5.77 9.83
CA TYR A 76 -3.48 5.86 11.11
C TYR A 76 -3.03 7.27 11.46
N ALA A 77 -3.46 8.28 10.68
CA ALA A 77 -3.07 9.68 10.84
C ALA A 77 -1.54 9.89 10.92
N LEU A 78 -0.79 9.18 10.06
CA LEU A 78 0.68 9.23 10.05
C LEU A 78 1.16 10.36 9.14
N SER A 79 2.13 11.13 9.63
CA SER A 79 2.90 12.06 8.80
C SER A 79 3.85 11.31 7.85
N ASP A 80 4.46 12.03 6.91
CA ASP A 80 5.47 11.49 5.99
C ASP A 80 6.64 10.80 6.75
N PRO A 81 7.24 11.38 7.82
CA PRO A 81 8.28 10.67 8.58
C PRO A 81 7.72 9.53 9.44
N ALA A 82 6.51 9.69 10.00
CA ALA A 82 5.92 8.66 10.86
C ALA A 82 5.57 7.38 10.09
N VAL A 83 5.17 7.50 8.80
CA VAL A 83 4.93 6.31 7.99
C VAL A 83 6.23 5.62 7.58
N GLU A 84 7.31 6.38 7.32
CA GLU A 84 8.64 5.79 7.10
C GLU A 84 9.06 4.95 8.31
N GLU A 85 9.04 5.51 9.51
CA GLU A 85 9.38 4.79 10.76
C GLU A 85 8.49 3.55 10.93
N ALA A 86 7.19 3.67 10.70
CA ALA A 86 6.25 2.57 10.83
C ALA A 86 6.52 1.40 9.86
N LEU A 87 7.07 1.65 8.67
CA LEU A 87 7.45 0.59 7.72
C LEU A 87 8.64 -0.26 8.22
N TYR A 88 9.51 0.32 9.04
CA TYR A 88 10.58 -0.42 9.71
C TYR A 88 10.07 -1.15 10.96
N ASP A 89 9.27 -0.46 11.79
CA ASP A 89 8.94 -0.92 13.14
C ASP A 89 7.69 -1.81 13.22
N VAL A 90 6.76 -1.70 12.27
CA VAL A 90 5.46 -2.38 12.32
C VAL A 90 5.34 -3.42 11.19
N PRO A 91 5.63 -4.71 11.45
CA PRO A 91 5.61 -5.76 10.43
C PRO A 91 4.27 -5.90 9.69
N ALA A 92 3.14 -5.58 10.34
CA ALA A 92 1.83 -5.62 9.71
C ALA A 92 1.67 -4.58 8.59
N MET A 93 2.12 -3.35 8.83
CA MET A 93 2.10 -2.27 7.83
C MET A 93 3.07 -2.57 6.71
N ARG A 94 4.28 -3.07 7.05
CA ARG A 94 5.27 -3.50 6.06
C ARG A 94 4.76 -4.58 5.12
N ARG A 95 4.13 -5.63 5.67
CA ARG A 95 3.53 -6.71 4.86
C ARG A 95 2.40 -6.19 3.99
N PHE A 96 1.54 -5.32 4.54
CA PHE A 96 0.43 -4.73 3.80
C PHE A 96 0.91 -3.97 2.54
N VAL A 97 2.01 -3.23 2.61
CA VAL A 97 2.58 -2.53 1.44
C VAL A 97 3.50 -3.40 0.59
N GLY A 98 3.74 -4.66 0.98
CA GLY A 98 4.56 -5.62 0.25
C GLY A 98 6.04 -5.23 0.18
N ILE A 99 6.63 -4.71 1.26
CA ILE A 99 8.07 -4.43 1.37
C ILE A 99 8.77 -5.59 2.08
N ASP A 100 9.83 -6.10 1.46
CA ASP A 100 10.76 -7.06 2.07
C ASP A 100 12.09 -6.35 2.37
N LEU A 101 12.35 -6.06 3.65
CA LEU A 101 13.57 -5.39 4.10
C LEU A 101 14.85 -6.20 3.87
N GLY A 102 14.75 -7.51 3.59
CA GLY A 102 15.88 -8.32 3.17
C GLY A 102 16.29 -8.07 1.71
N ARG A 103 15.41 -7.46 0.89
CA ARG A 103 15.62 -7.23 -0.55
C ARG A 103 15.68 -5.75 -0.92
N GLU A 104 14.91 -4.91 -0.23
CA GLU A 104 14.81 -3.48 -0.53
C GLU A 104 14.53 -2.65 0.73
N ALA A 105 15.05 -1.42 0.76
CA ALA A 105 14.72 -0.45 1.79
C ALA A 105 13.29 0.10 1.59
N ALA A 106 12.64 0.50 2.69
CA ALA A 106 11.38 1.22 2.61
C ALA A 106 11.58 2.61 1.96
N PRO A 107 10.55 3.18 1.31
CA PRO A 107 10.60 4.55 0.81
C PRO A 107 10.83 5.54 1.95
N ASP A 108 11.76 6.46 1.77
CA ASP A 108 12.02 7.53 2.73
C ASP A 108 10.88 8.58 2.74
N GLU A 109 10.85 9.41 3.78
CA GLU A 109 9.94 10.54 3.96
C GLU A 109 9.85 11.39 2.69
N THR A 110 10.99 11.66 2.05
CA THR A 110 11.02 12.52 0.86
C THR A 110 10.30 11.89 -0.33
N THR A 111 10.35 10.56 -0.45
CA THR A 111 9.68 9.77 -1.48
C THR A 111 8.17 9.75 -1.24
N VAL A 112 7.75 9.59 0.01
CA VAL A 112 6.35 9.69 0.43
C VAL A 112 5.80 11.10 0.17
N CYS A 113 6.53 12.12 0.59
CA CYS A 113 6.19 13.53 0.38
C CYS A 113 6.03 13.88 -1.10
N LYS A 114 6.94 13.41 -1.98
CA LYS A 114 6.81 13.58 -3.44
C LYS A 114 5.55 12.95 -4.00
N PHE A 115 5.15 11.78 -3.49
CA PHE A 115 3.92 11.12 -3.92
C PHE A 115 2.68 11.92 -3.49
N ARG A 116 2.64 12.39 -2.25
CA ARG A 116 1.55 13.25 -1.76
C ARG A 116 1.43 14.52 -2.60
N HIS A 117 2.53 15.22 -2.87
CA HIS A 117 2.53 16.39 -3.74
C HIS A 117 2.09 16.06 -5.18
N LEU A 118 2.38 14.86 -5.70
CA LEU A 118 1.88 14.41 -7.00
C LEU A 118 0.35 14.30 -6.98
N LEU A 119 -0.23 13.71 -5.94
CA LEU A 119 -1.69 13.61 -5.79
C LEU A 119 -2.35 14.98 -5.71
N GLU A 120 -1.80 15.89 -4.89
CA GLU A 120 -2.28 17.25 -4.70
C GLU A 120 -2.19 18.07 -6.01
N LYS A 121 -1.03 18.05 -6.67
CA LYS A 121 -0.76 18.80 -7.91
C LYS A 121 -1.75 18.46 -9.03
N HIS A 122 -2.20 17.21 -9.10
CA HIS A 122 -3.11 16.72 -10.12
C HIS A 122 -4.56 16.60 -9.66
N GLY A 123 -4.91 17.08 -8.46
CA GLY A 123 -6.26 17.02 -7.92
C GLY A 123 -6.81 15.60 -7.81
N LEU A 124 -5.92 14.61 -7.56
CA LEU A 124 -6.28 13.19 -7.63
C LEU A 124 -7.12 12.74 -6.44
N ALA A 125 -7.14 13.49 -5.34
CA ALA A 125 -7.96 13.18 -4.18
C ALA A 125 -9.45 13.01 -4.54
N GLU A 126 -10.01 13.94 -5.33
CA GLU A 126 -11.41 13.88 -5.75
C GLU A 126 -11.68 12.70 -6.70
N GLN A 127 -10.74 12.42 -7.61
CA GLN A 127 -10.85 11.31 -8.54
C GLN A 127 -10.80 9.95 -7.82
N LEU A 128 -9.89 9.80 -6.86
CA LEU A 128 -9.80 8.62 -6.02
C LEU A 128 -11.08 8.45 -5.19
N PHE A 129 -11.59 9.52 -4.59
CA PHE A 129 -12.85 9.48 -3.84
C PHE A 129 -14.04 9.07 -4.73
N ALA A 130 -14.11 9.60 -5.96
CA ALA A 130 -15.14 9.22 -6.93
C ALA A 130 -15.04 7.74 -7.33
N ALA A 131 -13.82 7.24 -7.56
CA ALA A 131 -13.57 5.84 -7.89
C ALA A 131 -13.94 4.88 -6.75
N ILE A 132 -13.60 5.22 -5.50
CA ILE A 132 -14.01 4.45 -4.32
C ILE A 132 -15.54 4.44 -4.20
N ASN A 133 -16.20 5.60 -4.37
CA ASN A 133 -17.65 5.67 -4.33
C ASN A 133 -18.35 4.93 -5.47
N ALA A 134 -17.76 4.86 -6.66
CA ALA A 134 -18.28 4.04 -7.74
C ALA A 134 -18.22 2.55 -7.36
N HIS A 135 -17.06 2.10 -6.88
CA HIS A 135 -16.87 0.72 -6.44
C HIS A 135 -17.82 0.32 -5.30
N LEU A 136 -17.98 1.19 -4.29
CA LEU A 136 -18.89 0.91 -3.18
C LEU A 136 -20.35 0.86 -3.62
N ARG A 137 -20.77 1.74 -4.55
CA ARG A 137 -22.14 1.71 -5.08
C ARG A 137 -22.47 0.40 -5.77
N GLU A 138 -21.52 -0.18 -6.50
CA GLU A 138 -21.68 -1.51 -7.13
C GLU A 138 -21.90 -2.61 -6.09
N HIS A 139 -21.38 -2.42 -4.87
CA HIS A 139 -21.54 -3.35 -3.74
C HIS A 139 -22.69 -2.96 -2.79
N GLY A 140 -23.54 -2.00 -3.17
CA GLY A 140 -24.68 -1.54 -2.36
C GLY A 140 -24.31 -0.64 -1.18
N LEU A 141 -23.10 -0.08 -1.17
CA LEU A 141 -22.54 0.74 -0.09
C LEU A 141 -22.30 2.19 -0.59
N ARG A 142 -22.26 3.17 0.31
CA ARG A 142 -21.95 4.58 -0.02
C ARG A 142 -21.06 5.22 1.05
N LEU A 143 -20.12 6.08 0.65
CA LEU A 143 -19.38 6.97 1.56
C LEU A 143 -19.96 8.38 1.50
N SER A 144 -20.30 8.94 2.66
CA SER A 144 -20.60 10.36 2.81
C SER A 144 -19.31 11.14 3.08
N SER A 145 -19.10 12.23 2.32
CA SER A 145 -17.93 13.11 2.45
C SER A 145 -17.91 13.79 3.82
N GLY A 146 -17.13 13.25 4.76
CA GLY A 146 -17.01 13.78 6.12
C GLY A 146 -15.74 13.30 6.78
N THR A 147 -14.59 13.71 6.25
CA THR A 147 -13.23 13.39 6.75
C THR A 147 -12.83 11.93 6.55
N MET A 148 -11.59 11.71 6.10
CA MET A 148 -11.05 10.43 5.61
C MET A 148 -10.99 9.27 6.65
N VAL A 149 -11.62 9.44 7.80
CA VAL A 149 -11.47 8.60 9.00
C VAL A 149 -12.79 8.02 9.50
N ASP A 150 -13.96 8.46 9.02
CA ASP A 150 -15.27 7.96 9.50
C ASP A 150 -16.15 7.41 8.36
N ALA A 151 -15.61 6.42 7.64
CA ALA A 151 -16.35 5.66 6.65
C ALA A 151 -17.43 4.78 7.33
N THR A 152 -18.58 5.38 7.65
CA THR A 152 -19.78 4.61 8.00
C THR A 152 -20.30 3.97 6.72
N ILE A 153 -20.18 2.65 6.61
CA ILE A 153 -20.83 1.88 5.57
C ILE A 153 -22.34 1.91 5.86
N ILE A 154 -23.09 2.74 5.12
CA ILE A 154 -24.55 2.73 5.17
C ILE A 154 -25.01 1.61 4.24
N ALA A 155 -25.49 0.50 4.82
CA ALA A 155 -26.29 -0.49 4.10
C ALA A 155 -27.68 0.11 3.86
N ALA A 156 -28.11 0.13 2.59
CA ALA A 156 -29.46 0.58 2.21
C ALA A 156 -30.50 -0.51 2.46
#